data_AF-A0A2M8TVN3-F1
#
_entry.id   AF-A0A2M8TVN3-F1
#
_cell.length_a   1.000
_cell.length_b   1.000
_cell.length_c   1.000
_cell.angle_alpha   90.00
_cell.angle_beta   90.00
_cell.angle_gamma   90.00
#
_symmetry.space_group_name_H-M   'P 1'
#
loop_
_entity.id
_entity.type
_entity.pdbx_description
1 polymer ?
#
loop_
_entity_poly.entity_id
_entity_poly.type
_entity_poly.pdbx_seq_one_letter_code
_entity_poly.pdbx_strand_id
1 'polypeptide(L)'
;MRITTVSRHKVVAAMTRGFFQAFVSGQIDATQPGKTGITPLEYKKIIADNYEKLSACYVSVMFPILIRLNYADGEAVAEDMKRRNFSNSTSPKILLRYACGSKEVYDTAIKEYQQQIATLLSGRLQTISEFFENYERGAETTETVDVALAIRSMVRTQMMAYSTVLKAANPELATLHQATVFRLMLHGTMALLHEEPISLEGDNLELIFRRVALNSDNFEVLMNEMNQAYEDLV
;
A
#
# COMPACT_ATOMS: atom_id res chain seq x y z
N MET A 1 0.37 -14.51 -20.61
CA MET A 1 -1.01 -13.97 -20.66
C MET A 1 -0.92 -12.51 -20.27
N ARG A 2 -1.37 -11.57 -21.12
CA ARG A 2 -1.32 -10.13 -20.81
C ARG A 2 -2.55 -9.78 -19.98
N ILE A 3 -2.38 -9.62 -18.67
CA ILE A 3 -3.44 -9.04 -17.84
C ILE A 3 -3.54 -7.55 -18.18
N THR A 4 -4.76 -7.06 -18.41
CA THR A 4 -5.01 -5.64 -18.72
C THR A 4 -5.77 -4.95 -17.61
N THR A 5 -6.49 -5.71 -16.78
CA THR A 5 -7.19 -5.20 -15.61
C THR A 5 -7.00 -6.11 -14.39
N VAL A 6 -7.25 -5.56 -13.20
CA VAL A 6 -7.22 -6.24 -11.91
C VAL A 6 -8.51 -5.93 -11.16
N SER A 7 -9.06 -6.90 -10.41
CA SER A 7 -10.21 -6.67 -9.52
C SER A 7 -9.93 -5.51 -8.57
N ARG A 8 -10.83 -4.53 -8.48
CA ARG A 8 -10.68 -3.38 -7.59
C ARG A 8 -10.60 -3.79 -6.12
N HIS A 9 -11.29 -4.86 -5.73
CA HIS A 9 -11.18 -5.42 -4.38
C HIS A 9 -9.75 -5.88 -4.08
N LYS A 10 -9.13 -6.60 -5.04
CA LYS A 10 -7.73 -7.03 -4.92
C LYS A 10 -6.77 -5.85 -4.87
N VAL A 11 -6.98 -4.82 -5.71
CA VAL A 11 -6.15 -3.60 -5.69
C VAL A 11 -6.19 -2.96 -4.31
N VAL A 12 -7.38 -2.74 -3.75
CA VAL A 12 -7.53 -2.11 -2.44
C VAL A 12 -6.98 -2.99 -1.32
N ALA A 13 -7.25 -4.30 -1.33
CA ALA A 13 -6.72 -5.22 -0.33
C ALA A 13 -5.17 -5.25 -0.36
N ALA A 14 -4.59 -5.36 -1.55
CA ALA A 14 -3.14 -5.35 -1.72
C ALA A 14 -2.54 -3.99 -1.28
N MET A 15 -3.20 -2.86 -1.57
CA MET A 15 -2.75 -1.53 -1.14
C MET A 15 -2.78 -1.40 0.38
N THR A 16 -3.87 -1.85 1.02
CA THR A 16 -3.99 -1.85 2.48
C THR A 16 -2.89 -2.71 3.11
N ARG A 17 -2.67 -3.93 2.62
CA ARG A 17 -1.53 -4.76 3.04
C ARG A 17 -0.20 -4.04 2.84
N GLY A 18 0.01 -3.46 1.65
CA GLY A 18 1.21 -2.74 1.27
C GLY A 18 1.51 -1.57 2.21
N PHE A 19 0.49 -0.81 2.61
CA PHE A 19 0.60 0.26 3.60
C PHE A 19 1.18 -0.27 4.91
N PHE A 20 0.64 -1.35 5.47
CA PHE A 20 1.10 -1.86 6.77
C PHE A 20 2.52 -2.43 6.70
N GLN A 21 2.88 -3.09 5.60
CA GLN A 21 4.25 -3.55 5.35
C GLN A 21 5.23 -2.37 5.30
N ALA A 22 4.85 -1.30 4.60
CA ALA A 22 5.65 -0.08 4.47
C ALA A 22 5.75 0.70 5.79
N PHE A 23 4.64 0.83 6.51
CA PHE A 23 4.57 1.48 7.82
C PHE A 23 5.55 0.83 8.81
N VAL A 24 5.46 -0.49 8.96
CA VAL A 24 6.31 -1.22 9.91
C VAL A 24 7.77 -1.19 9.47
N SER A 25 8.04 -1.34 8.17
CA SER A 25 9.41 -1.24 7.65
C SER A 25 10.02 0.14 7.87
N GLY A 26 9.22 1.21 7.72
CA GLY A 26 9.66 2.59 8.02
C GLY A 26 10.01 2.79 9.49
N GLN A 27 9.21 2.25 10.41
CA GLN A 27 9.52 2.29 11.85
C GLN A 27 10.80 1.54 12.19
N ILE A 28 11.00 0.35 11.62
CA ILE A 28 12.20 -0.45 11.84
C ILE A 28 13.42 0.28 11.31
N ASP A 29 13.39 0.76 10.05
CA ASP A 29 14.53 1.42 9.45
C ASP A 29 14.88 2.74 10.17
N ALA A 30 13.88 3.45 10.71
CA ALA A 30 14.09 4.68 11.47
C ALA A 30 14.69 4.45 12.87
N THR A 31 14.22 3.43 13.59
CA THR A 31 14.51 3.24 15.02
C THR A 31 15.53 2.14 15.31
N GLN A 32 15.67 1.18 14.39
CA GLN A 32 16.51 -0.01 14.51
C GLN A 32 17.22 -0.31 13.17
N PRO A 33 18.05 0.62 12.65
CA PRO A 33 18.65 0.48 11.32
C PRO A 33 19.43 -0.82 11.15
N GLY A 34 19.21 -1.52 10.03
CA GLY A 34 19.91 -2.76 9.69
C GLY A 34 19.48 -3.99 10.50
N LYS A 35 18.50 -3.85 11.40
CA LYS A 35 18.03 -4.99 12.19
C LYS A 35 17.29 -6.00 11.32
N THR A 36 17.70 -7.24 11.44
CA THR A 36 17.01 -8.40 10.87
C THR A 36 16.40 -9.23 12.02
N GLY A 37 15.29 -9.93 11.77
CA GLY A 37 14.65 -10.78 12.78
C GLY A 37 13.89 -10.00 13.86
N ILE A 38 12.88 -9.25 13.45
CA ILE A 38 12.00 -8.50 14.37
C ILE A 38 11.20 -9.46 15.23
N THR A 39 11.27 -9.28 16.54
CA THR A 39 10.58 -10.14 17.50
C THR A 39 9.08 -9.81 17.60
N PRO A 40 8.23 -10.75 18.04
CA PRO A 40 6.82 -10.46 18.25
C PRO A 40 6.53 -9.31 19.22
N LEU A 41 7.38 -9.13 20.24
CA LEU A 41 7.27 -8.01 21.17
C LEU A 41 7.51 -6.66 20.47
N GLU A 42 8.45 -6.61 19.54
CA GLU A 42 8.81 -5.38 18.82
C GLU A 42 7.72 -4.96 17.82
N TYR A 43 7.12 -5.91 17.11
CA TYR A 43 5.93 -5.62 16.31
C TYR A 43 4.81 -5.00 17.15
N LYS A 44 4.53 -5.57 18.33
CA LYS A 44 3.50 -5.05 19.22
C LYS A 44 3.83 -3.67 19.76
N LYS A 45 5.11 -3.41 20.11
CA LYS A 45 5.57 -2.07 20.52
C LYS A 45 5.38 -1.03 19.43
N ILE A 46 5.78 -1.35 18.18
CA ILE A 46 5.57 -0.46 17.03
C ILE A 46 4.10 -0.04 16.92
N ILE A 47 3.15 -0.97 17.09
CA ILE A 47 1.72 -0.64 17.05
C ILE A 47 1.27 0.15 18.27
N ALA A 48 1.68 -0.24 19.48
CA ALA A 48 1.32 0.45 20.71
C ALA A 48 1.77 1.92 20.68
N ASP A 49 3.00 2.17 20.25
CA ASP A 49 3.61 3.51 20.20
C ASP A 49 2.98 4.41 19.13
N ASN A 50 2.32 3.81 18.13
CA ASN A 50 1.72 4.53 17.01
C ASN A 50 0.19 4.44 16.95
N TYR A 51 -0.46 3.82 17.93
CA TYR A 51 -1.89 3.45 17.87
C TYR A 51 -2.79 4.66 17.54
N GLU A 52 -2.53 5.80 18.18
CA GLU A 52 -3.32 7.03 17.99
C GLU A 52 -3.11 7.69 16.62
N LYS A 53 -1.92 7.51 16.02
CA LYS A 53 -1.52 8.18 14.76
C LYS A 53 -1.72 7.30 13.53
N LEU A 54 -1.79 5.99 13.72
CA LEU A 54 -1.84 5.00 12.64
C LEU A 54 -3.02 5.22 11.69
N SER A 55 -4.22 5.45 12.24
CA SER A 55 -5.42 5.67 11.43
C SER A 55 -5.34 6.96 10.60
N ALA A 56 -4.79 8.03 11.18
CA ALA A 56 -4.58 9.30 10.49
C ALA A 56 -3.52 9.15 9.38
N CYS A 57 -2.43 8.44 9.63
CA CYS A 57 -1.40 8.12 8.65
C CYS A 57 -1.95 7.25 7.51
N TYR A 58 -2.78 6.25 7.82
CA TYR A 58 -3.44 5.42 6.81
C TYR A 58 -4.30 6.27 5.89
N VAL A 59 -5.14 7.13 6.44
CA VAL A 59 -6.02 7.98 5.63
C VAL A 59 -5.23 9.04 4.86
N SER A 60 -4.19 9.65 5.44
CA SER A 60 -3.39 10.65 4.72
C SER A 60 -2.69 10.09 3.49
N VAL A 61 -2.27 8.81 3.54
CA VAL A 61 -1.68 8.10 2.39
C VAL A 61 -2.75 7.62 1.42
N MET A 62 -3.77 6.92 1.93
CA MET A 62 -4.74 6.23 1.08
C MET A 62 -5.72 7.17 0.40
N PHE A 63 -6.10 8.28 1.05
CA PHE A 63 -7.11 9.21 0.52
C PHE A 63 -6.78 9.73 -0.89
N PRO A 64 -5.65 10.41 -1.15
CA PRO A 64 -5.36 10.94 -2.49
C PRO A 64 -5.19 9.84 -3.55
N ILE A 65 -4.76 8.64 -3.15
CA ILE A 65 -4.58 7.52 -4.07
C ILE A 65 -5.93 6.91 -4.45
N LEU A 66 -6.81 6.69 -3.47
CA LEU A 66 -8.16 6.20 -3.70
C LEU A 66 -9.02 7.18 -4.50
N ILE A 67 -8.83 8.49 -4.32
CA ILE A 67 -9.46 9.50 -5.18
C ILE A 67 -9.08 9.27 -6.65
N ARG A 68 -7.78 9.16 -6.95
CA ARG A 68 -7.32 8.88 -8.33
C ARG A 68 -7.75 7.51 -8.86
N LEU A 69 -7.91 6.53 -7.97
CA LEU A 69 -8.34 5.18 -8.32
C LEU A 69 -9.82 5.12 -8.72
N ASN A 70 -10.68 5.86 -8.01
CA ASN A 70 -12.13 5.70 -8.07
C ASN A 70 -12.86 6.85 -8.79
N TYR A 71 -12.17 7.95 -9.06
CA TYR A 71 -12.75 9.14 -9.69
C TYR A 71 -11.96 9.54 -10.93
N ALA A 72 -12.66 9.70 -12.05
CA ALA A 72 -12.03 10.09 -13.32
C ALA A 72 -11.71 11.60 -13.38
N ASP A 73 -12.46 12.42 -12.64
CA ASP A 73 -12.36 13.87 -12.67
C ASP A 73 -12.00 14.43 -11.29
N GLY A 74 -10.75 14.91 -11.17
CA GLY A 74 -10.24 15.49 -9.94
C GLY A 74 -10.81 16.87 -9.61
N GLU A 75 -11.22 17.65 -10.62
CA GLU A 75 -11.82 18.97 -10.40
C GLU A 75 -13.23 18.82 -9.83
N ALA A 76 -14.03 17.90 -10.40
CA ALA A 76 -15.35 17.58 -9.88
C ALA A 76 -15.30 17.06 -8.43
N VAL A 77 -14.28 16.26 -8.09
CA VAL A 77 -14.03 15.83 -6.71
C VAL A 77 -13.73 17.03 -5.80
N ALA A 78 -12.85 17.94 -6.22
CA ALA A 78 -12.50 19.11 -5.43
C ALA A 78 -13.71 20.02 -5.17
N GLU A 79 -14.56 20.22 -6.18
CA GLU A 79 -15.82 20.96 -6.04
C GLU A 79 -16.81 20.27 -5.10
N ASP A 80 -16.98 18.95 -5.22
CA ASP A 80 -17.87 18.19 -4.33
C ASP A 80 -17.37 18.19 -2.88
N MET A 81 -16.06 18.07 -2.65
CA MET A 81 -15.46 18.20 -1.31
C MET A 81 -15.71 19.58 -0.70
N LYS A 82 -15.59 20.66 -1.48
CA LYS A 82 -15.93 22.02 -1.04
C LYS A 82 -17.41 22.13 -0.68
N ARG A 83 -18.30 21.61 -1.54
CA ARG A 83 -19.75 21.60 -1.31
C ARG A 83 -20.14 20.86 -0.04
N ARG A 84 -19.41 19.81 0.32
CA ARG A 84 -19.59 19.02 1.55
C ARG A 84 -18.91 19.62 2.79
N ASN A 85 -18.26 20.77 2.67
CA ASN A 85 -17.50 21.44 3.73
C ASN A 85 -16.40 20.53 4.33
N PHE A 86 -15.73 19.73 3.50
CA PHE A 86 -14.57 18.95 3.96
C PHE A 86 -13.43 19.88 4.37
N SER A 87 -12.77 19.52 5.45
CA SER A 87 -11.74 20.32 6.12
C SER A 87 -10.78 19.43 6.90
N ASN A 88 -9.75 20.03 7.51
CA ASN A 88 -8.80 19.32 8.37
C ASN A 88 -9.43 18.70 9.63
N SER A 89 -10.65 19.10 10.01
CA SER A 89 -11.41 18.49 11.12
C SER A 89 -12.36 17.38 10.67
N THR A 90 -12.45 17.11 9.36
CA THR A 90 -13.28 16.03 8.83
C THR A 90 -12.73 14.69 9.28
N SER A 91 -13.58 13.84 9.87
CA SER A 91 -13.12 12.58 10.43
C SER A 91 -12.45 11.69 9.36
N PRO A 92 -11.35 10.99 9.71
CA PRO A 92 -10.68 10.07 8.79
C PRO A 92 -11.61 9.02 8.18
N LYS A 93 -12.62 8.57 8.96
CA LYS A 93 -13.66 7.64 8.51
C LYS A 93 -14.48 8.20 7.34
N ILE A 94 -14.90 9.46 7.42
CA ILE A 94 -15.70 10.11 6.37
C ILE A 94 -14.84 10.31 5.11
N LEU A 95 -13.60 10.77 5.27
CA LEU A 95 -12.66 10.94 4.16
C LEU A 95 -12.39 9.62 3.44
N LEU A 96 -12.10 8.56 4.18
CA LEU A 96 -11.85 7.24 3.60
C LEU A 96 -13.08 6.71 2.87
N ARG A 97 -14.27 6.81 3.49
CA ARG A 97 -15.53 6.37 2.86
C ARG A 97 -15.81 7.14 1.57
N TYR A 98 -15.54 8.42 1.56
CA TYR A 98 -15.64 9.24 0.36
C TYR A 98 -14.67 8.74 -0.70
N ALA A 99 -13.37 8.65 -0.39
CA ALA A 99 -12.35 8.26 -1.38
C ALA A 99 -12.55 6.86 -1.97
N CYS A 100 -13.19 5.94 -1.25
CA CYS A 100 -13.54 4.61 -1.76
C CYS A 100 -14.59 4.62 -2.89
N GLY A 101 -15.37 5.69 -3.07
CA GLY A 101 -16.36 5.83 -4.14
C GLY A 101 -17.61 4.94 -4.03
N SER A 102 -17.52 3.79 -3.36
CA SER A 102 -18.61 2.84 -3.15
C SER A 102 -18.53 2.18 -1.76
N LYS A 103 -19.63 1.58 -1.33
CA LYS A 103 -19.71 0.90 -0.03
C LYS A 103 -18.87 -0.39 -0.04
N GLU A 104 -18.90 -1.12 -1.15
CA GLU A 104 -18.23 -2.39 -1.36
C GLU A 104 -16.70 -2.25 -1.27
N VAL A 105 -16.15 -1.20 -1.89
CA VAL A 105 -14.72 -0.87 -1.83
C VAL A 105 -14.33 -0.42 -0.42
N TYR A 106 -15.17 0.38 0.23
CA TYR A 106 -14.94 0.81 1.61
C TYR A 106 -14.93 -0.38 2.58
N ASP A 107 -15.91 -1.27 2.48
CA ASP A 107 -16.01 -2.46 3.34
C ASP A 107 -14.79 -3.37 3.15
N THR A 108 -14.31 -3.51 1.92
CA THR A 108 -13.06 -4.25 1.61
C THR A 108 -11.84 -3.61 2.28
N ALA A 109 -11.68 -2.29 2.15
CA ALA A 109 -10.57 -1.58 2.78
C ALA A 109 -10.59 -1.72 4.32
N ILE A 110 -11.78 -1.66 4.92
CA ILE A 110 -11.95 -1.78 6.37
C ILE A 110 -11.66 -3.20 6.85
N LYS A 111 -12.17 -4.23 6.14
CA LYS A 111 -11.92 -5.63 6.48
C LYS A 111 -10.43 -5.96 6.40
N GLU A 112 -9.76 -5.53 5.33
CA GLU A 112 -8.32 -5.75 5.20
C GLU A 112 -7.55 -4.97 6.27
N TYR A 113 -7.94 -3.73 6.57
CA TYR A 113 -7.31 -2.93 7.64
C TYR A 113 -7.41 -3.66 8.99
N GLN A 114 -8.59 -4.18 9.33
CA GLN A 114 -8.81 -4.93 10.56
C GLN A 114 -7.97 -6.22 10.61
N GLN A 115 -7.87 -6.94 9.49
CA GLN A 115 -7.04 -8.14 9.37
C GLN A 115 -5.55 -7.83 9.59
N GLN A 116 -5.05 -6.73 9.01
CA GLN A 116 -3.66 -6.30 9.18
C GLN A 116 -3.37 -5.90 10.64
N ILE A 117 -4.27 -5.14 11.27
CA ILE A 117 -4.15 -4.80 12.69
C ILE A 117 -4.14 -6.05 13.57
N ALA A 118 -5.07 -6.98 13.37
CA ALA A 118 -5.14 -8.22 14.14
C ALA A 118 -3.85 -9.03 14.01
N THR A 119 -3.31 -9.13 12.79
CA THR A 119 -2.05 -9.81 12.51
C THR A 119 -0.88 -9.14 13.24
N LEU A 120 -0.80 -7.81 13.22
CA LEU A 120 0.23 -7.06 13.90
C LEU A 120 0.15 -7.16 15.43
N LEU A 121 -1.06 -7.15 15.99
CA LEU A 121 -1.30 -7.38 17.41
C LEU A 121 -0.94 -8.80 17.85
N SER A 122 -0.93 -9.77 16.92
CA SER A 122 -0.38 -11.10 17.16
C SER A 122 1.16 -11.13 17.18
N GLY A 123 1.81 -10.04 16.74
CA GLY A 123 3.26 -9.84 16.79
C GLY A 123 3.97 -10.25 15.51
N ARG A 124 3.38 -10.02 14.34
CA ARG A 124 4.00 -10.32 13.04
C ARG A 124 3.36 -9.52 11.92
N LEU A 125 4.00 -9.54 10.74
CA LEU A 125 3.39 -9.11 9.49
C LEU A 125 2.64 -10.27 8.82
N GLN A 126 1.61 -9.96 8.05
CA GLN A 126 0.92 -10.95 7.21
C GLN A 126 1.87 -11.41 6.09
N THR A 127 2.04 -12.72 5.96
CA THR A 127 2.81 -13.31 4.86
C THR A 127 2.08 -13.14 3.53
N ILE A 128 2.78 -13.36 2.42
CA ILE A 128 2.15 -13.28 1.10
C ILE A 128 1.19 -14.46 0.85
N SER A 129 1.50 -15.66 1.36
CA SER A 129 0.62 -16.82 1.27
C SER A 129 -0.69 -16.59 2.00
N GLU A 130 -0.63 -16.10 3.24
CA GLU A 130 -1.83 -15.76 4.01
C GLU A 130 -2.65 -14.66 3.36
N PHE A 131 -2.03 -13.72 2.64
CA PHE A 131 -2.78 -12.76 1.86
C PHE A 131 -3.65 -13.47 0.81
N PHE A 132 -3.05 -14.32 -0.03
CA PHE A 132 -3.76 -15.02 -1.10
C PHE A 132 -4.85 -15.99 -0.61
N GLU A 133 -4.68 -16.53 0.59
CA GLU A 133 -5.67 -17.39 1.25
C GLU A 133 -6.88 -16.62 1.78
N ASN A 134 -6.68 -15.37 2.24
CA ASN A 134 -7.67 -14.68 3.09
C ASN A 134 -8.26 -13.39 2.50
N TYR A 135 -7.64 -12.79 1.47
CA TYR A 135 -8.17 -11.54 0.91
C TYR A 135 -9.53 -11.75 0.24
N GLU A 136 -10.38 -10.73 0.31
CA GLU A 136 -11.70 -10.78 -0.31
C GLU A 136 -11.58 -10.61 -1.83
N ARG A 137 -11.90 -11.68 -2.57
CA ARG A 137 -11.83 -11.68 -4.04
C ARG A 137 -12.94 -10.86 -4.71
N GLY A 138 -14.01 -10.55 -3.97
CA GLY A 138 -15.23 -9.94 -4.52
C GLY A 138 -16.07 -10.95 -5.31
N ALA A 139 -17.19 -10.49 -5.88
CA ALA A 139 -18.01 -11.27 -6.80
C ALA A 139 -17.45 -11.23 -8.24
N GLU A 140 -17.90 -12.12 -9.14
CA GLU A 140 -17.46 -12.10 -10.56
C GLU A 140 -17.77 -10.78 -11.28
N THR A 141 -18.78 -10.04 -10.82
CA THR A 141 -19.18 -8.72 -11.36
C THR A 141 -18.37 -7.56 -10.78
N THR A 142 -17.27 -7.84 -10.07
CA THR A 142 -16.47 -6.82 -9.40
C THR A 142 -15.84 -5.86 -10.40
N GLU A 143 -16.00 -4.56 -10.16
CA GLU A 143 -15.35 -3.53 -10.98
C GLU A 143 -13.85 -3.75 -11.05
N THR A 144 -13.28 -3.54 -12.23
CA THR A 144 -11.85 -3.72 -12.47
C THR A 144 -11.14 -2.38 -12.62
N VAL A 145 -9.83 -2.39 -12.38
CA VAL A 145 -8.92 -1.25 -12.55
C VAL A 145 -7.90 -1.61 -13.63
N ASP A 146 -7.57 -0.65 -14.49
CA ASP A 146 -6.44 -0.80 -15.42
C ASP A 146 -5.15 -1.16 -14.67
N VAL A 147 -4.38 -2.12 -15.21
CA VAL A 147 -3.17 -2.63 -14.55
C VAL A 147 -2.13 -1.53 -14.31
N ALA A 148 -1.96 -0.58 -15.24
CA ALA A 148 -0.99 0.48 -15.04
C ALA A 148 -1.43 1.39 -13.88
N LEU A 149 -2.71 1.79 -13.82
CA LEU A 149 -3.23 2.55 -12.69
C LEU A 149 -3.12 1.79 -11.36
N ALA A 150 -3.36 0.47 -11.37
CA ALA A 150 -3.23 -0.37 -10.18
C ALA A 150 -1.77 -0.43 -9.69
N ILE A 151 -0.80 -0.62 -10.59
CA ILE A 151 0.63 -0.60 -10.26
C ILE A 151 1.01 0.76 -9.67
N ARG A 152 0.62 1.86 -10.32
CA ARG A 152 0.94 3.20 -9.84
C ARG A 152 0.40 3.46 -8.44
N SER A 153 -0.85 3.06 -8.21
CA SER A 153 -1.52 3.18 -6.91
C SER A 153 -0.78 2.41 -5.82
N MET A 154 -0.34 1.17 -6.11
CA MET A 154 0.43 0.34 -5.17
C MET A 154 1.76 0.98 -4.79
N VAL A 155 2.54 1.39 -5.80
CA VAL A 155 3.86 2.02 -5.62
C VAL A 155 3.71 3.25 -4.74
N ARG A 156 2.75 4.12 -5.06
CA ARG A 156 2.47 5.33 -4.29
C ARG A 156 2.07 5.02 -2.86
N THR A 157 1.21 4.02 -2.63
CA THR A 157 0.82 3.64 -1.27
C THR A 157 2.03 3.24 -0.43
N GLN A 158 2.86 2.33 -0.94
CA GLN A 158 4.00 1.82 -0.19
C GLN A 158 5.10 2.88 0.01
N MET A 159 5.45 3.64 -1.03
CA MET A 159 6.51 4.65 -0.93
C MET A 159 6.09 5.84 -0.06
N MET A 160 4.86 6.33 -0.18
CA MET A 160 4.36 7.43 0.66
C MET A 160 4.23 6.99 2.13
N ALA A 161 3.72 5.79 2.40
CA ALA A 161 3.63 5.26 3.76
C ALA A 161 5.02 5.10 4.38
N TYR A 162 5.94 4.47 3.65
CA TYR A 162 7.31 4.26 4.11
C TYR A 162 8.02 5.59 4.41
N SER A 163 8.01 6.53 3.46
CA SER A 163 8.66 7.85 3.61
C SER A 163 8.06 8.67 4.74
N THR A 164 6.72 8.72 4.83
CA THR A 164 6.01 9.48 5.88
C THR A 164 6.40 8.99 7.27
N VAL A 165 6.44 7.67 7.44
CA VAL A 165 6.73 7.06 8.73
C VAL A 165 8.21 7.15 9.08
N LEU A 166 9.09 6.91 8.11
CA LEU A 166 10.53 7.04 8.26
C LEU A 166 10.90 8.44 8.76
N LYS A 167 10.40 9.49 8.07
CA LYS A 167 10.68 10.89 8.42
C LYS A 167 10.04 11.31 9.76
N ALA A 168 8.86 10.80 10.08
CA ALA A 168 8.21 11.10 11.36
C ALA A 168 8.95 10.46 12.55
N ALA A 169 9.51 9.27 12.37
CA ALA A 169 10.26 8.55 13.40
C ALA A 169 11.73 9.01 13.51
N ASN A 170 12.36 9.41 12.40
CA ASN A 170 13.71 9.94 12.38
C ASN A 170 13.87 11.03 11.30
N PRO A 171 13.66 12.31 11.66
CA PRO A 171 13.73 13.44 10.73
C PRO A 171 15.11 13.67 10.10
N GLU A 172 16.18 13.13 10.69
CA GLU A 172 17.55 13.28 10.18
C GLU A 172 17.86 12.33 9.01
N LEU A 173 17.01 11.31 8.79
CA LEU A 173 17.13 10.42 7.64
C LEU A 173 16.67 11.13 6.36
N ALA A 174 17.63 11.58 5.57
CA ALA A 174 17.39 12.28 4.32
C ALA A 174 17.01 11.36 3.14
N THR A 175 17.23 10.04 3.24
CA THR A 175 17.11 9.13 2.09
C THR A 175 16.35 7.85 2.43
N LEU A 176 15.69 7.28 1.41
CA LEU A 176 14.95 6.02 1.51
C LEU A 176 15.91 4.83 1.44
N HIS A 177 15.74 3.83 2.30
CA HIS A 177 16.57 2.63 2.26
C HIS A 177 16.20 1.76 1.04
N GLN A 178 17.09 1.71 0.03
CA GLN A 178 16.80 1.06 -1.26
C GLN A 178 16.39 -0.40 -1.12
N ALA A 179 17.08 -1.19 -0.30
CA ALA A 179 16.75 -2.61 -0.11
C ALA A 179 15.33 -2.79 0.47
N THR A 180 14.90 -1.88 1.35
CA THR A 180 13.54 -1.90 1.89
C THR A 180 12.52 -1.55 0.82
N VAL A 181 12.78 -0.50 0.03
CA VAL A 181 11.91 -0.11 -1.09
C VAL A 181 11.76 -1.26 -2.09
N PHE A 182 12.86 -1.89 -2.52
CA PHE A 182 12.78 -3.02 -3.46
C PHE A 182 11.99 -4.20 -2.91
N ARG A 183 12.22 -4.58 -1.65
CA ARG A 183 11.44 -5.64 -0.98
C ARG A 183 9.95 -5.31 -0.94
N LEU A 184 9.60 -4.05 -0.60
CA LEU A 184 8.21 -3.60 -0.58
C LEU A 184 7.57 -3.72 -1.97
N MET A 185 8.25 -3.22 -3.01
CA MET A 185 7.75 -3.26 -4.38
C MET A 185 7.56 -4.70 -4.88
N LEU A 186 8.54 -5.59 -4.66
CA LEU A 186 8.44 -6.98 -5.08
C LEU A 186 7.21 -7.67 -4.47
N HIS A 187 7.00 -7.54 -3.16
CA HIS A 187 5.85 -8.15 -2.48
C HIS A 187 4.53 -7.44 -2.79
N GLY A 188 4.53 -6.12 -2.99
CA GLY A 188 3.36 -5.34 -3.36
C GLY A 188 2.86 -5.70 -4.77
N THR A 189 3.77 -5.73 -5.75
CA THR A 189 3.49 -6.15 -7.12
C THR A 189 3.06 -7.61 -7.18
N MET A 190 3.68 -8.50 -6.38
CA MET A 190 3.23 -9.89 -6.28
C MET A 190 1.78 -9.98 -5.80
N ALA A 191 1.45 -9.33 -4.67
CA ALA A 191 0.09 -9.30 -4.13
C ALA A 191 -0.93 -8.73 -5.11
N LEU A 192 -0.52 -7.77 -5.94
CA LEU A 192 -1.38 -7.11 -6.91
C LEU A 192 -1.66 -7.97 -8.15
N LEU A 193 -0.61 -8.54 -8.76
CA LEU A 193 -0.69 -9.09 -10.12
C LEU A 193 -0.79 -10.62 -10.18
N HIS A 194 -0.34 -11.33 -9.15
CA HIS A 194 -0.33 -12.80 -9.14
C HIS A 194 -1.53 -13.35 -8.39
N GLU A 195 -1.93 -14.60 -8.67
CA GLU A 195 -3.03 -15.26 -7.96
C GLU A 195 -2.55 -16.15 -6.81
N GLU A 196 -1.24 -16.43 -6.78
CA GLU A 196 -0.55 -17.25 -5.80
C GLU A 196 0.88 -16.73 -5.57
N PRO A 197 1.54 -17.11 -4.45
CA PRO A 197 2.93 -16.76 -4.21
C PRO A 197 3.86 -17.31 -5.30
N ILE A 198 4.81 -16.48 -5.74
CA ILE A 198 5.91 -16.92 -6.61
C ILE A 198 7.25 -16.85 -5.89
N SER A 199 8.20 -17.69 -6.29
CA SER A 199 9.56 -17.64 -5.76
C SER A 199 10.27 -16.35 -6.19
N LEU A 200 10.88 -15.67 -5.21
CA LEU A 200 11.76 -14.52 -5.39
C LEU A 200 13.24 -14.91 -5.39
N GLU A 201 13.56 -16.20 -5.51
CA GLU A 201 14.94 -16.67 -5.60
C GLU A 201 15.57 -16.29 -6.94
N GLY A 202 16.85 -15.94 -6.88
CA GLY A 202 17.71 -15.62 -8.02
C GLY A 202 18.71 -14.52 -7.70
N ASP A 203 19.84 -14.52 -8.40
CA ASP A 203 20.92 -13.55 -8.18
C ASP A 203 20.72 -12.23 -8.93
N ASN A 204 19.76 -12.18 -9.86
CA ASN A 204 19.48 -11.00 -10.69
C ASN A 204 18.16 -10.34 -10.28
N LEU A 205 18.28 -9.18 -9.60
CA LEU A 205 17.15 -8.39 -9.12
C LEU A 205 16.21 -7.95 -10.24
N GLU A 206 16.74 -7.55 -11.41
CA GLU A 206 15.92 -7.14 -12.55
C GLU A 206 15.04 -8.29 -13.04
N LEU A 207 15.59 -9.51 -13.12
CA LEU A 207 14.82 -10.69 -13.52
C LEU A 207 13.70 -11.01 -12.53
N ILE A 208 13.94 -10.79 -11.24
CA ILE A 208 12.91 -10.95 -10.19
C ILE A 208 11.81 -9.91 -10.37
N PHE A 209 12.17 -8.64 -10.62
CA PHE A 209 11.20 -7.58 -10.89
C PHE A 209 10.36 -7.86 -12.15
N ARG A 210 10.99 -8.30 -13.24
CA ARG A 210 10.28 -8.70 -14.47
C ARG A 210 9.32 -9.86 -14.22
N ARG A 211 9.71 -10.82 -13.38
CA ARG A 211 8.85 -11.96 -12.99
C ARG A 211 7.62 -11.50 -12.22
N VAL A 212 7.77 -10.64 -11.21
CA VAL A 212 6.62 -10.12 -10.44
C VAL A 212 5.73 -9.23 -11.32
N ALA A 213 6.30 -8.49 -12.27
CA ALA A 213 5.55 -7.62 -13.18
C ALA A 213 4.79 -8.36 -14.29
N LEU A 214 5.05 -9.66 -14.50
CA LEU A 214 4.48 -10.54 -15.53
C LEU A 214 4.87 -10.22 -16.99
N ASN A 215 5.16 -8.97 -17.33
CA ASN A 215 5.57 -8.56 -18.67
C ASN A 215 6.38 -7.25 -18.65
N SER A 216 6.99 -6.90 -19.80
CA SER A 216 7.84 -5.72 -19.93
C SER A 216 7.10 -4.40 -19.71
N ASP A 217 5.88 -4.25 -20.21
CA ASP A 217 5.11 -3.00 -20.06
C ASP A 217 4.83 -2.70 -18.58
N ASN A 218 4.39 -3.71 -17.83
CA ASN A 218 4.14 -3.59 -16.40
C ASN A 218 5.43 -3.31 -15.62
N PHE A 219 6.55 -3.91 -16.04
CA PHE A 219 7.85 -3.65 -15.44
C PHE A 219 8.27 -2.19 -15.67
N GLU A 220 8.10 -1.66 -16.88
CA GLU A 220 8.37 -0.25 -17.18
C GLU A 220 7.48 0.68 -16.37
N VAL A 221 6.18 0.41 -16.26
CA VAL A 221 5.26 1.20 -15.42
C VAL A 221 5.70 1.19 -13.96
N LEU A 222 6.07 0.02 -13.42
CA LEU A 222 6.57 -0.13 -12.06
C LEU A 222 7.82 0.71 -11.82
N MET A 223 8.83 0.56 -12.67
CA MET A 223 10.11 1.27 -12.51
C MET A 223 9.96 2.78 -12.69
N ASN A 224 9.17 3.22 -13.68
CA ASN A 224 8.91 4.65 -13.92
C ASN A 224 8.18 5.28 -12.73
N GLU A 225 7.16 4.61 -12.19
CA GLU A 225 6.45 5.14 -11.03
C GLU A 225 7.33 5.14 -9.78
N MET A 226 8.17 4.12 -9.57
CA MET A 226 9.13 4.09 -8.46
C MET A 226 10.09 5.28 -8.52
N ASN A 227 10.64 5.58 -9.69
CA ASN A 227 11.53 6.72 -9.88
C ASN A 227 10.82 8.04 -9.63
N GLN A 228 9.64 8.25 -10.23
CA GLN A 228 8.87 9.47 -10.02
C GLN A 228 8.46 9.63 -8.55
N ALA A 229 8.02 8.56 -7.90
CA ALA A 229 7.66 8.59 -6.49
C ALA A 229 8.86 8.86 -5.59
N TYR A 230 10.06 8.41 -5.95
CA TYR A 230 11.28 8.74 -5.24
C TYR A 230 11.59 10.24 -5.35
N GLU A 231 11.54 10.81 -6.56
CA GLU A 231 11.77 12.24 -6.82
C GLU A 231 10.77 13.13 -6.07
N ASP A 232 9.50 12.72 -5.99
CA ASP A 232 8.48 13.49 -5.28
C ASP A 232 8.65 13.45 -3.74
N LEU A 233 9.43 12.51 -3.22
CA LEU A 233 9.56 12.23 -1.78
C LEU A 233 10.90 12.66 -1.18
N VAL A 234 11.94 12.90 -1.96
CA VAL A 234 13.31 13.22 -1.49
C VAL A 234 13.63 14.69 -1.69
#